data_AF-A0A967CLG4-F1
#
_entry.id   AF-A0A967CLG4-F1
#
_cell.length_a   1.000
_cell.length_b   1.000
_cell.length_c   1.000
_cell.angle_alpha   90.00
_cell.angle_beta   90.00
_cell.angle_gamma   90.00
#
_symmetry.space_group_name_H-M   'P 1'
#
loop_
_entity.id
_entity.type
_entity.pdbx_description
1 polymer ?
#
loop_
_entity_poly.entity_id
_entity_poly.type
_entity_poly.pdbx_seq_one_letter_code
_entity_poly.pdbx_strand_id
1 'polypeptide(L)'
;MFHHGEPTRLRTLHVADGRTLELPSASVDFAFSYITLQHCNGADAHSLVREAIRVTKPGGLIALNFRTWTRADAALVPLGGLVRLLWRMPKVAKYMARVRPLTRLGWQANRLSPDDVLAELGTDLVGTTLKEVTLLHSPRRRLRVGLAGVRRLAVRRINRSHWWLVARLA
;
A
#
# COMPACT_ATOMS: atom_id res chain seq x y z
N MET A 1 -30.26 5.66 3.33
CA MET A 1 -29.92 6.58 2.24
C MET A 1 -28.42 6.83 2.31
N PHE A 2 -27.67 6.64 1.22
CA PHE A 2 -26.23 6.93 1.23
C PHE A 2 -26.04 8.43 0.95
N HIS A 3 -25.31 9.14 1.81
CA HIS A 3 -25.07 10.58 1.66
C HIS A 3 -24.13 10.91 0.50
N HIS A 4 -23.30 9.96 0.06
CA HIS A 4 -22.34 10.11 -1.03
C HIS A 4 -22.23 8.82 -1.84
N GLY A 5 -22.12 8.94 -3.17
CA GLY A 5 -21.94 7.83 -4.11
C GLY A 5 -23.22 7.05 -4.41
N GLU A 6 -23.20 6.30 -5.51
CA GLU A 6 -24.25 5.35 -5.89
C GLU A 6 -23.73 3.92 -5.70
N PRO A 7 -24.14 3.20 -4.64
CA PRO A 7 -23.63 1.85 -4.35
C PRO A 7 -23.88 0.85 -5.50
N THR A 8 -24.96 1.05 -6.25
CA THR A 8 -25.31 0.24 -7.43
C THR A 8 -24.31 0.38 -8.58
N ARG A 9 -23.47 1.43 -8.57
CA ARG A 9 -22.37 1.61 -9.54
C ARG A 9 -21.05 0.98 -9.07
N LEU A 10 -20.99 0.41 -7.87
CA LEU A 10 -19.80 -0.29 -7.40
C LEU A 10 -19.55 -1.51 -8.27
N ARG A 11 -18.32 -1.63 -8.76
CA ARG A 11 -17.84 -2.79 -9.48
C ARG A 11 -16.72 -3.42 -8.67
N THR A 12 -16.77 -4.73 -8.52
CA THR A 12 -15.67 -5.49 -7.94
C THR A 12 -14.81 -6.01 -9.06
N LEU A 13 -13.54 -5.68 -9.01
CA LEU A 13 -12.52 -6.23 -9.89
C LEU A 13 -11.69 -7.24 -9.10
N HIS A 14 -11.55 -8.45 -9.64
CA HIS A 14 -10.73 -9.48 -9.03
C HIS A 14 -9.29 -9.35 -9.54
N VAL A 15 -8.33 -9.22 -8.63
CA VAL A 15 -6.90 -9.13 -8.95
C VAL A 15 -6.28 -10.50 -8.71
N ALA A 16 -6.30 -11.36 -9.72
CA ALA A 16 -5.93 -12.78 -9.58
C ALA A 16 -4.42 -12.99 -9.36
N ASP A 17 -3.58 -12.17 -9.99
CA ASP A 17 -2.12 -12.28 -9.93
C ASP A 17 -1.48 -11.43 -8.81
N GLY A 18 -2.29 -10.60 -8.14
CA GLY A 18 -1.85 -9.64 -7.13
C GLY A 18 -1.03 -8.46 -7.66
N ARG A 19 -0.98 -8.24 -8.98
CA ARG A 19 -0.05 -7.31 -9.63
C ARG A 19 -0.69 -6.37 -10.64
N THR A 20 -1.70 -6.82 -11.37
CA THR A 20 -2.27 -6.06 -12.49
C THR A 20 -3.78 -5.84 -12.30
N LEU A 21 -4.22 -4.61 -12.55
CA LEU A 21 -5.62 -4.24 -12.53
C LEU A 21 -6.17 -4.33 -13.95
N GLU A 22 -7.25 -5.07 -14.15
CA GLU A 22 -8.00 -5.14 -15.41
C GLU A 22 -8.83 -3.85 -15.63
N LEU A 23 -8.15 -2.72 -15.60
CA LEU A 23 -8.68 -1.39 -15.86
C LEU A 23 -7.85 -0.71 -16.96
N PRO A 24 -8.49 0.03 -17.87
CA PRO A 24 -7.77 0.87 -18.81
C PRO A 24 -6.89 1.89 -18.07
N SER A 25 -5.79 2.27 -18.70
CA SER A 25 -4.98 3.39 -18.21
C SER A 25 -5.81 4.67 -18.20
N ALA A 26 -5.52 5.59 -17.27
CA ALA A 26 -6.23 6.86 -17.13
C ALA A 26 -7.77 6.72 -17.11
N SER A 27 -8.29 5.74 -16.37
CA SER A 27 -9.73 5.47 -16.27
C SER A 27 -10.37 6.04 -15.00
N VAL A 28 -9.58 6.33 -13.95
CA VAL A 28 -10.11 6.82 -12.67
C VAL A 28 -9.55 8.20 -12.30
N ASP A 29 -10.37 9.01 -11.63
CA ASP A 29 -9.96 10.33 -11.12
C ASP A 29 -9.21 10.23 -9.79
N PHE A 30 -9.43 9.14 -9.04
CA PHE A 30 -8.81 8.90 -7.74
C PHE A 30 -8.51 7.42 -7.51
N ALA A 31 -7.26 7.08 -7.18
CA ALA A 31 -6.87 5.76 -6.71
C ALA A 31 -6.55 5.77 -5.21
N PHE A 32 -7.18 4.87 -4.47
CA PHE A 32 -7.07 4.81 -3.01
C PHE A 32 -6.76 3.39 -2.53
N SER A 33 -5.83 3.27 -1.60
CA SER A 33 -5.53 1.99 -0.94
C SER A 33 -5.31 2.21 0.56
N TYR A 34 -5.99 1.41 1.39
CA TYR A 34 -5.91 1.50 2.84
C TYR A 34 -5.73 0.12 3.47
N ILE A 35 -4.65 -0.07 4.24
CA ILE A 35 -4.36 -1.33 4.95
C ILE A 35 -4.16 -2.54 4.02
N THR A 36 -4.25 -2.38 2.70
CA THR A 36 -4.12 -3.49 1.73
C THR A 36 -2.66 -3.80 1.39
N LEU A 37 -1.88 -2.80 0.94
CA LEU A 37 -0.54 -3.03 0.37
C LEU A 37 0.45 -3.69 1.35
N GLN A 38 0.30 -3.48 2.65
CA GLN A 38 1.13 -4.08 3.71
C GLN A 38 1.01 -5.62 3.80
N HIS A 39 0.00 -6.20 3.16
CA HIS A 39 -0.29 -7.63 3.15
C HIS A 39 0.17 -8.34 1.87
N CYS A 40 0.54 -7.59 0.83
CA CYS A 40 1.17 -8.11 -0.38
C CYS A 40 2.64 -8.46 -0.10
N ASN A 41 3.27 -9.30 -0.92
CA ASN A 41 4.73 -9.30 -0.92
C ASN A 41 5.25 -7.94 -1.46
N GLY A 42 6.53 -7.63 -1.26
CA GLY A 42 7.08 -6.33 -1.64
C GLY A 42 6.94 -6.01 -3.13
N ALA A 43 7.30 -6.95 -4.00
CA ALA A 43 7.24 -6.77 -5.46
C ALA A 43 5.81 -6.58 -5.98
N ASP A 44 4.85 -7.33 -5.44
CA ASP A 44 3.43 -7.20 -5.77
C ASP A 44 2.88 -5.86 -5.28
N ALA A 45 3.25 -5.44 -4.07
CA ALA A 45 2.87 -4.12 -3.55
C ALA A 45 3.37 -3.00 -4.48
N HIS A 46 4.63 -3.08 -4.92
CA HIS A 46 5.18 -2.12 -5.88
C HIS A 46 4.47 -2.14 -7.23
N SER A 47 4.15 -3.33 -7.75
CA SER A 47 3.38 -3.47 -8.99
C SER A 47 2.01 -2.79 -8.86
N LEU A 48 1.31 -2.99 -7.74
CA LEU A 48 0.03 -2.35 -7.47
C LEU A 48 0.13 -0.82 -7.27
N VAL A 49 1.26 -0.31 -6.77
CA VAL A 49 1.52 1.14 -6.75
C VAL A 49 1.65 1.67 -8.18
N ARG A 50 2.38 0.98 -9.07
CA ARG A 50 2.46 1.38 -10.48
C ARG A 50 1.12 1.30 -11.18
N GLU A 51 0.30 0.29 -10.88
CA GLU A 51 -1.07 0.20 -11.39
C GLU A 51 -1.94 1.35 -10.91
N ALA A 52 -1.85 1.73 -9.63
CA ALA A 52 -2.56 2.89 -9.10
C ALA A 52 -2.21 4.17 -9.87
N ILE A 53 -0.94 4.34 -10.28
CA ILE A 53 -0.53 5.45 -11.15
C ILE A 53 -1.11 5.27 -12.56
N ARG A 54 -0.91 4.11 -13.18
CA ARG A 54 -1.33 3.83 -14.57
C ARG A 54 -2.83 4.08 -14.79
N VAL A 55 -3.66 3.62 -13.86
CA VAL A 55 -5.13 3.71 -13.99
C VAL A 55 -5.65 5.12 -13.65
N THR A 56 -4.89 5.93 -12.92
CA THR A 56 -5.28 7.30 -12.59
C THR A 56 -5.06 8.24 -13.79
N LYS A 57 -6.03 9.12 -14.04
CA LYS A 57 -5.96 10.12 -15.10
C LYS A 57 -4.90 11.19 -14.82
N PRO A 58 -4.35 11.85 -15.87
CA PRO A 58 -3.69 13.14 -15.72
C PRO A 58 -4.53 14.12 -14.90
N GLY A 59 -3.91 14.84 -13.97
CA GLY A 59 -4.59 15.70 -12.99
C GLY A 59 -5.29 14.96 -11.84
N GLY A 60 -5.44 13.64 -11.91
CA GLY A 60 -6.04 12.79 -10.88
C GLY A 60 -5.17 12.63 -9.64
N LEU A 61 -5.72 12.02 -8.59
CA LEU A 61 -5.05 11.90 -7.29
C LEU A 61 -4.82 10.42 -6.91
N ILE A 62 -3.67 10.13 -6.31
CA ILE A 62 -3.41 8.86 -5.63
C ILE A 62 -3.28 9.09 -4.13
N ALA A 63 -3.82 8.17 -3.32
CA ALA A 63 -3.67 8.14 -1.87
C ALA A 63 -3.47 6.70 -1.38
N LEU A 64 -2.22 6.35 -1.11
CA LEU A 64 -1.80 4.98 -0.84
C LEU A 64 -1.25 4.87 0.59
N ASN A 65 -1.81 3.96 1.38
CA ASN A 65 -1.40 3.72 2.75
C ASN A 65 -0.37 2.60 2.85
N PHE A 66 0.66 2.86 3.66
CA PHE A 66 1.72 1.92 3.95
C PHE A 66 1.94 1.79 5.45
N ARG A 67 2.57 0.67 5.84
CA ARG A 67 2.94 0.40 7.21
C ARG A 67 4.46 0.43 7.36
N THR A 68 4.92 1.20 8.33
CA THR A 68 6.34 1.30 8.68
C THR A 68 6.71 0.29 9.77
N TRP A 69 7.98 -0.06 9.85
CA TRP A 69 8.54 -0.94 10.87
C TRP A 69 8.25 -0.46 12.30
N THR A 70 7.90 -1.36 13.19
CA THR A 70 7.88 -1.14 14.65
C THR A 70 8.79 -2.15 15.33
N ARG A 71 9.11 -1.94 16.61
CA ARG A 71 9.95 -2.90 17.36
C ARG A 71 9.37 -4.32 17.35
N ALA A 72 8.05 -4.45 17.44
CA ALA A 72 7.37 -5.75 17.37
C ALA A 72 7.53 -6.43 16.00
N ASP A 73 7.69 -5.66 14.93
CA ASP A 73 7.81 -6.22 13.59
C ASP A 73 9.09 -7.03 13.38
N ALA A 74 10.13 -6.80 14.20
CA ALA A 74 11.35 -7.60 14.22
C ALA A 74 11.07 -9.09 14.48
N ALA A 75 10.03 -9.41 15.25
CA ALA A 75 9.56 -10.76 15.46
C ALA A 75 8.39 -11.12 14.51
N LEU A 76 7.44 -10.20 14.29
CA LEU A 76 6.22 -10.51 13.54
C LEU A 76 6.48 -10.82 12.05
N VAL A 77 7.41 -10.12 11.40
CA VAL A 77 7.72 -10.34 9.98
C VAL A 77 8.34 -11.72 9.73
N PRO A 78 9.40 -12.15 10.46
CA PRO A 78 9.97 -13.49 10.25
C PRO A 78 8.98 -14.61 10.63
N LEU A 79 8.24 -14.46 11.75
CA LEU A 79 7.21 -15.43 12.12
C LEU A 79 6.09 -15.52 11.06
N GLY A 80 5.70 -14.39 10.48
CA GLY A 80 4.76 -14.37 9.37
C GLY A 80 5.30 -15.10 8.14
N GLY A 81 6.60 -14.98 7.86
CA GLY A 81 7.30 -15.76 6.84
C GLY A 81 7.21 -17.27 7.08
N LEU A 82 7.45 -17.71 8.32
CA LEU A 82 7.32 -19.12 8.70
C LEU A 82 5.89 -19.63 8.50
N VAL A 83 4.88 -18.87 8.94
CA VAL A 83 3.47 -19.22 8.72
C VAL A 83 3.14 -19.38 7.23
N ARG A 84 3.62 -18.46 6.38
CA ARG A 84 3.42 -18.55 4.92
C ARG A 84 4.13 -19.75 4.32
N LEU A 85 5.32 -20.12 4.83
CA LEU A 85 6.00 -21.34 4.41
C LEU A 85 5.18 -22.58 4.75
N LEU A 86 4.64 -22.66 5.98
CA LEU A 86 3.80 -23.75 6.42
C LEU A 86 2.51 -23.89 5.58
N TRP A 87 1.95 -22.78 5.10
CA TRP A 87 0.80 -22.80 4.19
C TRP A 87 1.06 -23.41 2.81
N ARG A 88 2.33 -23.64 2.42
CA ARG A 88 2.63 -24.38 1.18
C ARG A 88 2.33 -25.88 1.31
N MET A 89 2.10 -26.39 2.52
CA MET A 89 1.71 -27.79 2.76
C MET A 89 0.18 -27.91 2.82
N PRO A 90 -0.50 -28.63 1.90
CA PRO A 90 -1.96 -28.60 1.76
C PRO A 90 -2.75 -28.98 3.02
N LYS A 91 -2.31 -30.00 3.76
CA LYS A 91 -2.96 -30.46 5.00
C LYS A 91 -2.83 -29.43 6.12
N VAL A 92 -1.67 -28.79 6.23
CA VAL A 92 -1.34 -27.79 7.25
C VAL A 92 -2.08 -26.48 6.97
N ALA A 93 -2.13 -26.06 5.70
CA ALA A 93 -2.87 -24.88 5.26
C ALA A 93 -4.36 -24.96 5.62
N LYS A 94 -5.02 -26.10 5.35
CA LYS A 94 -6.45 -26.32 5.64
C LYS A 94 -6.78 -26.17 7.13
N TYR A 95 -5.86 -26.60 8.00
CA TYR A 95 -6.02 -26.46 9.46
C TYR A 95 -5.71 -25.04 9.92
N MET A 96 -4.56 -24.49 9.53
CA MET A 96 -4.10 -23.18 9.98
C MET A 96 -4.98 -22.03 9.50
N ALA A 97 -5.61 -22.13 8.32
CA ALA A 97 -6.52 -21.10 7.80
C ALA A 97 -7.74 -20.85 8.71
N ARG A 98 -8.10 -21.83 9.55
CA ARG A 98 -9.19 -21.72 10.53
C ARG A 98 -8.76 -20.99 11.81
N VAL A 99 -7.45 -20.86 12.04
CA VAL A 99 -6.87 -20.28 13.25
C VAL A 99 -6.56 -18.80 13.00
N ARG A 100 -7.52 -17.93 13.36
CA ARG A 100 -7.45 -16.48 13.12
C ARG A 100 -6.09 -15.83 13.50
N PRO A 101 -5.47 -16.14 14.65
CA PRO A 101 -4.16 -15.57 14.98
C PRO A 101 -3.06 -15.93 13.98
N LEU A 102 -3.00 -17.18 13.51
CA LEU A 102 -2.02 -17.62 12.52
C LEU A 102 -2.24 -16.91 11.19
N THR A 103 -3.49 -16.78 10.76
CA THR A 103 -3.86 -16.00 9.57
C THR A 103 -3.38 -14.55 9.64
N ARG A 104 -3.62 -13.88 10.77
CA ARG A 104 -3.15 -12.48 10.98
C ARG A 104 -1.63 -12.35 11.00
N LEU A 105 -0.94 -13.39 11.46
CA LEU A 105 0.53 -13.43 11.48
C LEU A 105 1.09 -13.63 10.08
N GLY A 106 0.52 -14.56 9.30
CA GLY A 106 0.89 -14.77 7.90
C GLY A 106 0.65 -13.54 7.02
N TRP A 107 -0.32 -12.69 7.36
CA TRP A 107 -0.56 -11.40 6.71
C TRP A 107 0.50 -10.32 7.00
N GLN A 108 1.46 -10.54 7.89
CA GLN A 108 2.57 -9.60 8.09
C GLN A 108 3.61 -9.79 6.97
N ALA A 109 3.36 -9.19 5.81
CA ALA A 109 4.11 -9.49 4.58
C ALA A 109 5.25 -8.50 4.30
N ASN A 110 4.99 -7.19 4.35
CA ASN A 110 6.01 -6.18 4.10
C ASN A 110 5.89 -4.96 5.03
N ARG A 111 6.95 -4.15 5.05
CA ARG A 111 7.06 -2.87 5.77
C ARG A 111 7.80 -1.86 4.91
N LEU A 112 7.30 -1.61 3.70
CA LEU A 112 7.92 -0.70 2.75
C LEU A 112 8.12 0.69 3.37
N SER A 113 9.37 1.16 3.30
CA SER A 113 9.70 2.52 3.69
C SER A 113 9.36 3.51 2.56
N PRO A 114 9.22 4.80 2.87
CA PRO A 114 9.01 5.80 1.83
C PRO A 114 10.11 5.82 0.77
N ASP A 115 11.38 5.67 1.19
CA ASP A 115 12.50 5.66 0.25
C ASP A 115 12.43 4.43 -0.68
N ASP A 116 12.05 3.25 -0.18
CA ASP A 116 11.85 2.05 -1.02
C ASP A 116 10.77 2.28 -2.08
N VAL A 117 9.62 2.87 -1.67
CA VAL A 117 8.51 3.14 -2.59
C VAL A 117 8.90 4.19 -3.63
N LEU A 118 9.58 5.26 -3.21
CA LEU A 118 9.97 6.35 -4.12
C LEU A 118 11.10 5.94 -5.06
N ALA A 119 12.06 5.13 -4.62
CA ALA A 119 13.12 4.60 -5.47
C ALA A 119 12.54 3.67 -6.55
N GLU A 120 11.61 2.80 -6.17
CA GLU A 120 10.95 1.88 -7.10
C GLU A 120 10.05 2.59 -8.12
N LEU A 121 9.43 3.70 -7.71
CA LEU A 121 8.66 4.54 -8.62
C LEU A 121 9.53 5.24 -9.65
N GLY A 122 10.85 5.33 -9.44
CA GLY A 122 11.71 6.20 -10.21
C GLY A 122 11.72 7.59 -9.58
N THR A 123 12.87 8.00 -9.07
CA THR A 123 13.06 9.34 -8.48
C THR A 123 12.84 10.46 -9.49
N ASP A 124 12.99 10.15 -10.77
CA ASP A 124 12.72 11.00 -11.94
C ASP A 124 11.22 11.25 -12.19
N LEU A 125 10.33 10.36 -11.72
CA LEU A 125 8.88 10.59 -11.80
C LEU A 125 8.42 11.68 -10.84
N VAL A 126 9.14 11.90 -9.74
CA VAL A 126 8.82 12.96 -8.78
C VAL A 126 9.14 14.32 -9.39
N GLY A 127 8.12 15.16 -9.52
CA GLY A 127 8.23 16.45 -10.18
C GLY A 127 8.00 16.41 -11.69
N THR A 128 7.91 15.23 -12.33
CA THR A 128 7.51 15.08 -13.73
C THR A 128 6.09 14.51 -13.83
N THR A 129 5.92 13.23 -13.53
CA THR A 129 4.64 12.50 -13.58
C THR A 129 3.87 12.64 -12.27
N LEU A 130 4.56 12.65 -11.14
CA LEU A 130 3.96 12.84 -9.82
C LEU A 130 4.24 14.27 -9.33
N LYS A 131 3.18 15.07 -9.24
CA LYS A 131 3.17 16.43 -8.70
C LYS A 131 2.66 16.43 -7.27
N GLU A 132 3.01 17.48 -6.51
CA GLU A 132 2.50 17.73 -5.15
C GLU A 132 2.73 16.55 -4.18
N VAL A 133 3.81 15.79 -4.38
CA VAL A 133 4.09 14.57 -3.62
C VAL A 133 4.22 14.89 -2.13
N THR A 134 3.29 14.36 -1.35
CA THR A 134 3.18 14.61 0.08
C THR A 134 3.11 13.29 0.85
N LEU A 135 4.02 13.15 1.81
CA LEU A 135 4.08 12.04 2.74
C LEU A 135 3.39 12.43 4.04
N LEU A 136 2.21 11.85 4.29
CA LEU A 136 1.48 12.08 5.53
C LEU A 136 1.89 11.04 6.57
N HIS A 137 2.25 11.50 7.77
CA HIS A 137 2.66 10.61 8.85
C HIS A 137 2.16 11.08 10.22
N SER A 138 2.29 10.22 11.22
CA SER A 138 1.95 10.60 12.60
C SER A 138 2.98 11.61 13.16
N PRO A 139 2.57 12.66 13.90
CA PRO A 139 3.48 13.56 14.61
C PRO A 139 4.35 12.84 15.64
N ARG A 140 3.90 11.68 16.12
CA ARG A 140 4.63 10.84 17.10
C ARG A 140 5.79 10.06 16.48
N ARG A 141 6.07 10.25 15.20
CA ARG A 141 7.13 9.56 14.48
C ARG A 141 7.76 10.48 13.44
N ARG A 142 9.09 10.53 13.42
CA ARG A 142 9.83 11.20 12.35
C ARG A 142 9.93 10.27 11.15
N LEU A 143 9.48 10.75 9.99
CA LEU A 143 9.69 10.09 8.71
C LEU A 143 10.99 10.64 8.10
N ARG A 144 11.95 9.76 7.83
CA ARG A 144 13.16 10.09 7.08
C ARG A 144 12.89 9.78 5.61
N VAL A 145 13.11 10.76 4.75
CA VAL A 145 13.04 10.67 3.28
C VAL A 145 14.17 11.52 2.74
N GLY A 146 14.98 10.96 1.85
CA GLY A 146 16.14 11.64 1.26
C GLY A 146 15.84 12.44 0.00
N LEU A 147 14.71 12.15 -0.66
CA LEU A 147 14.39 12.69 -1.98
C LEU A 147 13.92 14.15 -1.93
N ALA A 148 14.54 15.02 -2.73
CA ALA A 148 14.13 16.41 -2.91
C ALA A 148 12.75 16.49 -3.60
N GLY A 149 12.01 17.58 -3.36
CA GLY A 149 10.67 17.78 -3.95
C GLY A 149 9.52 17.04 -3.26
N VAL A 150 9.80 16.21 -2.24
CA VAL A 150 8.78 15.51 -1.46
C VAL A 150 8.44 16.30 -0.19
N ARG A 151 7.18 16.70 -0.05
CA ARG A 151 6.68 17.36 1.16
C ARG A 151 6.40 16.30 2.24
N ARG A 152 6.70 16.63 3.50
CA ARG A 152 6.34 15.80 4.66
C ARG A 152 5.33 16.57 5.52
N LEU A 153 4.25 15.91 5.91
CA LEU A 153 3.22 16.53 6.73
C LEU A 153 2.81 15.59 7.87
N ALA A 154 3.01 16.08 9.10
CA ALA A 154 2.58 15.38 10.29
C ALA A 154 1.09 15.65 10.59
N VAL A 155 0.27 14.60 10.70
CA VAL A 155 -1.19 14.70 10.88
C VAL A 155 -1.65 13.90 12.10
N ARG A 156 -2.34 14.56 13.06
CA ARG A 156 -2.68 13.98 14.37
C ARG A 156 -3.48 12.68 14.32
N ARG A 157 -4.31 12.46 13.29
CA ARG A 157 -5.18 11.27 13.15
C ARG A 157 -4.51 10.08 12.44
N ILE A 158 -3.24 10.17 12.08
CA ILE A 158 -2.49 9.05 11.49
C ILE A 158 -1.88 8.18 12.58
N ASN A 159 -2.11 6.88 12.49
CA ASN A 159 -1.51 5.88 13.38
C ASN A 159 0.03 5.89 13.24
N ARG A 160 0.76 5.79 14.36
CA ARG A 160 2.24 5.83 14.41
C ARG A 160 2.96 4.76 13.57
N SER A 161 2.25 3.67 13.27
CA SER A 161 2.77 2.56 12.48
C SER A 161 2.49 2.72 10.98
N HIS A 162 1.79 3.78 10.57
CA HIS A 162 1.37 3.98 9.20
C HIS A 162 1.82 5.34 8.66
N TRP A 163 1.92 5.40 7.34
CA TRP A 163 2.17 6.61 6.59
C TRP A 163 1.42 6.53 5.26
N TRP A 164 1.24 7.67 4.60
CA TRP A 164 0.54 7.77 3.33
C TRP A 164 1.40 8.45 2.29
N LEU A 165 1.37 7.93 1.07
CA LEU A 165 1.78 8.63 -0.13
C LEU A 165 0.55 9.29 -0.75
N VAL A 166 0.58 10.61 -0.88
CA VAL A 166 -0.43 11.38 -1.61
C VAL A 166 0.26 12.16 -2.71
N ALA A 167 -0.20 12.02 -3.94
CA ALA A 167 0.36 12.73 -5.08
C ALA A 167 -0.71 12.97 -6.14
N ARG A 168 -0.53 14.05 -6.90
CA ARG A 168 -1.33 14.35 -8.10
C ARG A 168 -0.58 13.89 -9.33
N LEU A 169 -1.26 13.28 -10.29
CA LEU A 169 -0.65 12.96 -11.58
C LEU A 169 -0.61 14.22 -12.45
N ALA A 170 0.50 14.43 -13.16
CA ALA A 170 0.65 15.49 -14.15
C ALA A 170 -0.26 15.28 -15.36
#